data_AF-A0A7S2HD43-F1
#
_entry.id   AF-A0A7S2HD43-F1
#
_cell.length_a   1.000
_cell.length_b   1.000
_cell.length_c   1.000
_cell.angle_alpha   90.00
_cell.angle_beta   90.00
_cell.angle_gamma   90.00
#
_symmetry.space_group_name_H-M   'P 1'
#
loop_
_entity.id
_entity.type
_entity.pdbx_description
1 polymer ?
#
loop_
_entity_poly.entity_id
_entity_poly.type
_entity_poly.pdbx_seq_one_letter_code
_entity_poly.pdbx_strand_id
1 'polypeptide(L)'
;GPQASKVRAPLGSGFAIHPHGVEMESGASYLVRYGVEDKIADAVERALKERPGNPLSFIGSLLMTGSPTAMGGLTAVERWFPNLGREILNGKPPQSSASSSAAPPMLLSGASEGADTRFGACALQAGHVVAHILGPRNAPSDECVAKQAESLYNVPDEVLDDEIITNAFKLAIEERGPPMGLTSMMTGELRDCRRNYLQVIRAEGCFCVAYRLRPSPETPKVDIGGGTGWAAQWYVDRFEPTGSEDPEGCHLYLWDDGDPNWDGCHIDPATHRRWSRWHPPSDKWVPLSAGEQLPQLSSLRHYAGIGSTRLSADGEKAIASLYCNPSSVVDIT
;
A
#
# COMPACT_ATOMS: atom_id res chain seq x y z
N GLY A 1 -58.13 13.41 36.52
CA GLY A 1 -57.43 12.66 35.45
C GLY A 1 -56.36 13.56 34.88
N PRO A 2 -55.07 13.16 34.92
CA PRO A 2 -53.98 14.04 34.53
C PRO A 2 -53.67 13.92 33.03
N GLN A 3 -53.44 15.05 32.37
CA GLN A 3 -52.79 15.14 31.07
C GLN A 3 -51.27 15.21 31.30
N ALA A 4 -50.52 14.34 30.64
CA ALA A 4 -49.05 14.31 30.67
C ALA A 4 -48.48 15.05 29.46
N SER A 5 -47.78 16.15 29.70
CA SER A 5 -46.94 16.83 28.71
C SER A 5 -45.60 16.12 28.58
N LYS A 6 -45.28 15.56 27.40
CA LYS A 6 -43.94 15.06 27.05
C LYS A 6 -43.13 16.18 26.42
N VAL A 7 -42.10 16.64 27.12
CA VAL A 7 -41.03 17.49 26.57
C VAL A 7 -40.00 16.58 25.90
N ARG A 8 -39.73 16.78 24.61
CA ARG A 8 -38.62 16.15 23.86
C ARG A 8 -37.33 16.92 24.17
N ALA A 9 -36.32 16.25 24.72
CA ALA A 9 -34.95 16.75 24.73
C ALA A 9 -34.25 16.38 23.40
N PRO A 10 -33.37 17.25 22.85
CA PRO A 10 -32.63 16.95 21.64
C PRO A 10 -31.50 15.94 21.91
N LEU A 11 -31.30 15.01 20.97
CA LEU A 11 -30.19 14.06 20.94
C LEU A 11 -28.87 14.83 20.80
N GLY A 12 -28.09 14.91 21.87
CA GLY A 12 -26.72 15.42 21.84
C GLY A 12 -25.79 14.43 21.16
N SER A 13 -24.99 14.93 20.20
CA SER A 13 -23.82 14.26 19.63
C SER A 13 -22.73 14.12 20.71
N GLY A 14 -22.83 13.08 21.53
CA GLY A 14 -21.83 12.76 22.55
C GLY A 14 -20.74 11.87 21.97
N PHE A 15 -19.57 12.45 21.68
CA PHE A 15 -18.34 11.67 21.54
C PHE A 15 -17.92 11.20 22.95
N ALA A 16 -17.87 9.88 23.14
CA ALA A 16 -17.34 9.30 24.37
C ALA A 16 -15.81 9.26 24.26
N ILE A 17 -15.13 10.08 25.07
CA ILE A 17 -13.66 10.12 25.14
C ILE A 17 -13.21 9.02 26.11
N HIS A 18 -12.43 8.06 25.61
CA HIS A 18 -11.76 7.03 26.40
C HIS A 18 -10.44 7.57 26.99
N PRO A 19 -9.97 7.12 28.18
CA PRO A 19 -8.78 7.64 28.88
C PRO A 19 -7.42 7.51 28.17
N HIS A 20 -7.36 7.06 26.91
CA HIS A 20 -6.12 6.92 26.13
C HIS A 20 -6.07 7.72 24.82
N GLY A 21 -6.96 8.69 24.61
CA GLY A 21 -6.82 9.66 23.51
C GLY A 21 -6.97 9.09 22.10
N VAL A 22 -7.35 7.82 21.93
CA VAL A 22 -7.69 7.25 20.63
C VAL A 22 -9.17 7.52 20.38
N GLU A 23 -9.49 8.38 19.42
CA GLU A 23 -10.86 8.54 18.93
C GLU A 23 -11.30 7.22 18.29
N MET A 24 -12.29 6.55 18.89
CA MET A 24 -12.92 5.41 18.25
C MET A 24 -13.86 5.90 17.18
N GLU A 25 -13.61 5.46 15.95
CA GLU A 25 -14.51 5.68 14.83
C GLU A 25 -15.92 5.15 15.14
N SER A 26 -16.95 5.91 14.78
CA SER A 26 -18.32 5.43 14.93
C SER A 26 -18.60 4.30 13.95
N GLY A 27 -19.40 3.31 14.34
CA GLY A 27 -19.78 2.20 13.45
C GLY A 27 -20.38 2.68 12.12
N ALA A 28 -21.10 3.82 12.12
CA ALA A 28 -21.61 4.43 10.89
C ALA A 28 -20.49 4.94 9.97
N SER A 29 -19.48 5.62 10.53
CA SER A 29 -18.33 6.11 9.75
C SER A 29 -17.54 4.96 9.16
N TYR A 30 -17.38 3.87 9.92
CA TYR A 30 -16.78 2.62 9.44
C TYR A 30 -17.57 2.05 8.24
N LEU A 31 -18.89 1.89 8.36
CA LEU A 31 -19.71 1.33 7.28
C LEU A 31 -19.64 2.17 6.00
N VAL A 32 -19.62 3.50 6.12
CA VAL A 32 -19.46 4.44 4.99
C VAL A 32 -18.07 4.32 4.39
N ARG A 33 -17.01 4.38 5.21
CA ARG A 33 -15.61 4.30 4.74
C ARG A 33 -15.33 3.03 3.95
N TYR A 34 -15.88 1.90 4.38
CA TYR A 34 -15.65 0.61 3.72
C TYR A 34 -16.70 0.29 2.64
N GLY A 35 -17.61 1.23 2.35
CA GLY A 35 -18.67 1.08 1.35
C GLY A 35 -19.57 -0.12 1.60
N VAL A 36 -19.78 -0.47 2.87
CA VAL A 36 -20.51 -1.70 3.25
C VAL A 36 -21.97 -1.58 2.86
N GLU A 37 -22.57 -0.40 3.01
CA GLU A 37 -23.95 -0.15 2.63
C GLU A 37 -24.16 -0.33 1.12
N ASP A 38 -23.28 0.25 0.30
CA ASP A 38 -23.35 0.13 -1.16
C ASP A 38 -23.13 -1.32 -1.63
N LYS A 39 -22.17 -2.03 -1.03
CA LYS A 39 -21.91 -3.45 -1.34
C LYS A 39 -23.11 -4.33 -1.01
N ILE A 40 -23.77 -4.09 0.14
CA ILE A 40 -24.98 -4.82 0.53
C ILE A 40 -26.14 -4.46 -0.41
N ALA A 41 -26.33 -3.19 -0.73
CA ALA A 41 -27.38 -2.74 -1.63
C ALA A 41 -27.26 -3.38 -3.02
N ASP A 42 -26.06 -3.38 -3.59
CA ASP A 42 -25.77 -4.01 -4.89
C ASP A 42 -25.99 -5.53 -4.85
N ALA A 43 -25.48 -6.20 -3.81
CA ALA A 43 -25.69 -7.64 -3.65
C ALA A 43 -27.18 -8.01 -3.51
N VAL A 44 -27.95 -7.18 -2.79
CA VAL A 44 -29.41 -7.34 -2.66
C VAL A 44 -30.11 -7.11 -4.00
N GLU A 45 -29.76 -6.06 -4.74
CA GLU A 45 -30.34 -5.78 -6.07
C GLU A 45 -30.11 -6.95 -7.03
N ARG A 46 -28.90 -7.50 -7.06
CA ARG A 46 -28.58 -8.69 -7.87
C ARG A 46 -29.37 -9.91 -7.45
N ALA A 47 -29.50 -10.17 -6.14
CA ALA A 47 -30.31 -11.28 -5.64
C ALA A 47 -31.79 -11.14 -6.02
N LEU A 48 -32.33 -9.92 -6.02
CA LEU A 48 -33.70 -9.63 -6.46
C LEU A 48 -33.90 -9.90 -7.96
N LYS A 49 -32.89 -9.58 -8.79
CA LYS A 49 -32.91 -9.80 -10.24
C LYS A 49 -32.77 -11.28 -10.61
N GLU A 50 -31.83 -11.99 -9.98
CA GLU A 50 -31.49 -13.38 -10.34
C GLU A 50 -32.38 -14.41 -9.66
N ARG A 51 -33.06 -14.05 -8.56
CA ARG A 51 -33.97 -14.92 -7.79
C ARG A 51 -33.41 -16.32 -7.49
N PRO A 52 -32.21 -16.42 -6.89
CA PRO A 52 -31.61 -17.71 -6.55
C PRO A 52 -32.48 -18.45 -5.53
N GLY A 53 -32.39 -19.78 -5.51
CA GLY A 53 -33.11 -20.61 -4.53
C GLY A 53 -32.75 -20.33 -3.06
N ASN A 54 -31.58 -19.72 -2.80
CA ASN A 54 -31.17 -19.25 -1.48
C ASN A 54 -30.54 -17.84 -1.58
N PRO A 55 -31.33 -16.75 -1.46
CA PRO A 55 -30.86 -15.38 -1.66
C PRO A 55 -29.87 -14.91 -0.60
N LEU A 56 -29.96 -15.37 0.66
CA LEU A 56 -29.01 -14.97 1.70
C LEU A 56 -27.63 -15.60 1.48
N SER A 57 -27.57 -16.87 1.08
CA SER A 57 -26.31 -17.53 0.71
C SER A 57 -25.67 -16.85 -0.50
N PHE A 58 -26.49 -16.48 -1.49
CA PHE A 58 -26.05 -15.77 -2.68
C PHE A 58 -25.51 -14.36 -2.39
N ILE A 59 -26.23 -13.56 -1.58
CA ILE A 59 -25.76 -12.25 -1.10
C ILE A 59 -24.47 -12.42 -0.30
N GLY A 60 -24.42 -13.39 0.60
CA GLY A 60 -23.22 -13.73 1.35
C GLY A 60 -22.04 -14.04 0.43
N SER A 61 -22.25 -14.84 -0.62
CA SER A 61 -21.20 -15.11 -1.60
C SER A 61 -20.78 -13.86 -2.36
N LEU A 62 -21.71 -13.00 -2.78
CA LEU A 62 -21.40 -11.75 -3.48
C LEU A 62 -20.59 -10.78 -2.60
N LEU A 63 -20.89 -10.70 -1.32
CA LEU A 63 -20.15 -9.88 -0.37
C LEU A 63 -18.77 -10.46 -0.06
N MET A 64 -18.63 -11.78 0.00
CA MET A 64 -17.38 -12.47 0.31
C MET A 64 -16.42 -12.55 -0.88
N THR A 65 -16.94 -12.62 -2.11
CA THR A 65 -16.10 -12.57 -3.32
C THR A 65 -15.69 -11.15 -3.69
N GLY A 66 -16.14 -10.15 -2.92
CA GLY A 66 -16.25 -8.76 -3.38
C GLY A 66 -17.34 -8.70 -4.45
N SER A 67 -18.30 -7.78 -4.32
CA SER A 67 -19.18 -7.55 -5.47
C SER A 67 -18.27 -6.99 -6.57
N PRO A 68 -18.10 -7.66 -7.72
CA PRO A 68 -17.57 -6.98 -8.88
C PRO A 68 -18.57 -5.85 -9.12
N THR A 69 -18.16 -4.62 -8.84
CA THR A 69 -18.97 -3.42 -9.06
C THR A 69 -19.80 -3.62 -10.31
N ALA A 70 -21.12 -3.64 -10.13
CA ALA A 70 -22.06 -3.98 -11.18
C ALA A 70 -21.76 -3.15 -12.45
N MET A 71 -21.51 -3.89 -13.54
CA MET A 71 -21.23 -3.44 -14.91
C MET A 71 -19.78 -3.04 -15.30
N GLY A 72 -18.77 -3.20 -14.45
CA GLY A 72 -17.38 -2.88 -14.79
C GLY A 72 -16.63 -4.01 -15.48
N GLY A 73 -16.26 -3.87 -16.75
CA GLY A 73 -15.28 -4.76 -17.38
C GLY A 73 -13.93 -4.70 -16.66
N LEU A 74 -13.06 -5.67 -16.94
CA LEU A 74 -11.66 -5.65 -16.49
C LEU A 74 -11.03 -4.28 -16.74
N THR A 75 -10.32 -3.73 -15.75
CA THR A 75 -9.55 -2.49 -15.94
C THR A 75 -8.53 -2.67 -17.08
N ALA A 76 -7.99 -1.58 -17.64
CA ALA A 76 -6.95 -1.70 -18.66
C ALA A 76 -5.77 -2.55 -18.18
N VAL A 77 -5.31 -2.35 -16.94
CA VAL A 77 -4.21 -3.14 -16.38
C VAL A 77 -4.58 -4.62 -16.22
N GLU A 78 -5.80 -4.95 -15.79
CA GLU A 78 -6.26 -6.35 -15.69
C GLU A 78 -6.41 -7.01 -17.08
N ARG A 79 -6.79 -6.24 -18.11
CA ARG A 79 -6.84 -6.74 -19.50
C ARG A 79 -5.46 -6.99 -20.07
N TRP A 80 -4.50 -6.12 -19.77
CA TRP A 80 -3.13 -6.24 -20.28
C TRP A 80 -2.32 -7.28 -19.52
N PHE A 81 -2.57 -7.45 -18.22
CA PHE A 81 -1.84 -8.32 -17.32
C PHE A 81 -2.78 -9.18 -16.45
N PRO A 82 -3.60 -10.06 -17.05
CA PRO A 82 -4.63 -10.81 -16.32
C PRO A 82 -4.06 -11.70 -15.21
N ASN A 83 -2.79 -12.13 -15.33
CA ASN A 83 -2.13 -12.99 -14.36
C ASN A 83 -1.02 -12.27 -13.56
N LEU A 84 -0.99 -10.94 -13.54
CA LEU A 84 0.10 -10.15 -12.93
C LEU A 84 0.51 -10.65 -11.54
N GLY A 85 -0.45 -10.83 -10.63
CA GLY A 85 -0.15 -11.28 -9.26
C GLY A 85 0.55 -12.65 -9.22
N ARG A 86 0.11 -13.60 -10.05
CA ARG A 86 0.76 -14.92 -10.16
C ARG A 86 2.09 -14.85 -10.89
N GLU A 87 2.24 -13.98 -11.88
CA GLU A 87 3.50 -13.80 -12.61
C GLU A 87 4.59 -13.26 -11.68
N ILE A 88 4.27 -12.24 -10.87
CA ILE A 88 5.15 -11.69 -9.84
C ILE A 88 5.60 -12.78 -8.86
N LEU A 89 4.66 -13.56 -8.32
CA LEU A 89 4.98 -14.65 -7.38
C LEU A 89 5.91 -15.70 -7.99
N ASN A 90 5.61 -16.12 -9.23
CA ASN A 90 6.39 -17.13 -9.93
C ASN A 90 7.74 -16.60 -10.49
N GLY A 91 8.09 -15.35 -10.20
CA GLY A 91 9.33 -14.73 -10.69
C GLY A 91 9.36 -14.56 -12.20
N LYS A 92 8.19 -14.54 -12.85
CA LYS A 92 8.08 -14.24 -14.27
C LYS A 92 7.97 -12.73 -14.44
N PRO A 93 8.70 -12.12 -15.39
CA PRO A 93 8.48 -10.73 -15.71
C PRO A 93 7.03 -10.58 -16.17
N PRO A 94 6.28 -9.56 -15.69
CA PRO A 94 4.96 -9.24 -16.19
C PRO A 94 4.93 -9.24 -17.72
N GLN A 95 4.15 -10.13 -18.32
CA GLN A 95 4.05 -10.22 -19.77
C GLN A 95 2.80 -9.47 -20.22
N SER A 96 3.00 -8.34 -20.90
CA SER A 96 1.87 -7.67 -21.55
C SER A 96 1.37 -8.53 -22.70
N SER A 97 0.04 -8.63 -22.84
CA SER A 97 -0.57 -9.27 -24.02
C SER A 97 -0.23 -8.58 -25.35
N ALA A 98 0.28 -7.34 -25.31
CA ALA A 98 0.83 -6.62 -26.45
C ALA A 98 2.33 -6.94 -26.64
N SER A 99 2.68 -7.67 -27.69
CA SER A 99 4.04 -8.15 -27.99
C SER A 99 4.96 -7.07 -28.58
N SER A 100 5.37 -6.07 -27.81
CA SER A 100 6.38 -5.10 -28.25
C SER A 100 7.65 -5.17 -27.40
N SER A 101 8.82 -5.08 -28.04
CA SER A 101 10.14 -5.18 -27.41
C SER A 101 10.55 -3.95 -26.58
N ALA A 102 9.66 -2.96 -26.44
CA ALA A 102 9.89 -1.74 -25.66
C ALA A 102 8.65 -1.39 -24.83
N ALA A 103 8.24 -2.30 -23.94
CA ALA A 103 7.20 -1.98 -22.97
C ALA A 103 7.67 -0.81 -22.08
N PRO A 104 6.81 0.19 -21.83
CA PRO A 104 7.13 1.26 -20.90
C PRO A 104 7.37 0.70 -19.48
N PRO A 105 8.12 1.42 -18.63
CA PRO A 105 8.27 1.08 -17.22
C PRO A 105 6.92 0.89 -16.54
N MET A 106 6.84 -0.04 -15.59
CA MET A 106 5.67 -0.27 -14.77
C MET A 106 5.92 0.09 -13.31
N LEU A 107 5.09 0.97 -12.77
CA LEU A 107 4.96 1.23 -11.34
C LEU A 107 4.03 0.19 -10.70
N LEU A 108 4.48 -0.43 -9.63
CA LEU A 108 3.67 -1.22 -8.69
C LEU A 108 3.41 -0.39 -7.42
N SER A 109 2.14 -0.22 -7.04
CA SER A 109 1.75 0.57 -5.85
C SER A 109 0.46 0.02 -5.22
N GLY A 110 -0.06 0.62 -4.14
CA GLY A 110 -1.20 0.11 -3.36
C GLY A 110 -2.51 0.89 -3.46
N ALA A 111 -2.55 1.95 -4.29
CA ALA A 111 -3.65 2.91 -4.41
C ALA A 111 -4.17 3.52 -3.09
N SER A 112 -3.42 3.44 -1.99
CA SER A 112 -3.81 4.11 -0.75
C SER A 112 -3.68 5.64 -0.87
N GLU A 113 -4.35 6.37 0.03
CA GLU A 113 -4.22 7.83 0.13
C GLU A 113 -2.75 8.25 0.25
N GLY A 114 -2.41 9.49 -0.08
CA GLY A 114 -1.05 10.01 0.09
C GLY A 114 -0.07 9.47 -0.96
N ALA A 115 0.99 8.80 -0.51
CA ALA A 115 2.13 8.45 -1.36
C ALA A 115 1.76 7.59 -2.57
N ASP A 116 0.99 6.52 -2.40
CA ASP A 116 0.63 5.60 -3.48
C ASP A 116 -0.16 6.30 -4.59
N THR A 117 -1.16 7.09 -4.19
CA THR A 117 -1.94 7.94 -5.11
C THR A 117 -1.02 8.89 -5.90
N ARG A 118 -0.08 9.53 -5.21
CA ARG A 118 0.85 10.51 -5.80
C ARG A 118 1.86 9.86 -6.75
N PHE A 119 2.42 8.70 -6.38
CA PHE A 119 3.29 7.90 -7.25
C PHE A 119 2.55 7.51 -8.53
N GLY A 120 1.32 6.99 -8.39
CA GLY A 120 0.48 6.61 -9.53
C GLY A 120 0.21 7.77 -10.48
N ALA A 121 -0.20 8.93 -9.94
CA ALA A 121 -0.45 10.12 -10.75
C ALA A 121 0.79 10.60 -11.52
N CYS A 122 1.95 10.65 -10.87
CA CYS A 122 3.19 11.10 -11.51
C CYS A 122 3.67 10.09 -12.56
N ALA A 123 3.56 8.79 -12.29
CA ALA A 123 3.91 7.72 -13.24
C ALA A 123 3.05 7.75 -14.51
N LEU A 124 1.72 7.89 -14.35
CA LEU A 124 0.81 8.04 -15.49
C LEU A 124 1.16 9.29 -16.31
N GLN A 125 1.44 10.42 -15.65
CA GLN A 125 1.86 11.64 -16.33
C GLN A 125 3.18 11.47 -17.10
N ALA A 126 4.10 10.65 -16.60
CA ALA A 126 5.35 10.32 -17.26
C ALA A 126 5.21 9.26 -18.38
N GLY A 127 4.00 8.74 -18.63
CA GLY A 127 3.74 7.72 -19.65
C GLY A 127 4.11 6.30 -19.23
N HIS A 128 4.28 6.05 -17.93
CA HIS A 128 4.51 4.71 -17.39
C HIS A 128 3.19 3.95 -17.25
N VAL A 129 3.28 2.63 -17.19
CA VAL A 129 2.15 1.78 -16.79
C VAL A 129 2.07 1.79 -15.26
N VAL A 130 0.85 1.84 -14.72
CA VAL A 130 0.62 1.75 -13.28
C VAL A 130 -0.28 0.57 -12.98
N ALA A 131 0.15 -0.27 -12.04
CA ALA A 131 -0.62 -1.34 -11.44
C ALA A 131 -0.76 -1.09 -9.94
N HIS A 132 -1.93 -0.62 -9.52
CA HIS A 132 -2.31 -0.49 -8.14
C HIS A 132 -2.83 -1.83 -7.63
N ILE A 133 -1.98 -2.54 -6.90
CA ILE A 133 -2.25 -3.86 -6.35
C ILE A 133 -3.18 -3.73 -5.15
N LEU A 134 -4.42 -4.19 -5.31
CA LEU A 134 -5.46 -4.20 -4.27
C LEU A 134 -5.73 -5.63 -3.82
N GLY A 135 -5.78 -5.85 -2.51
CA GLY A 135 -6.36 -7.07 -1.95
C GLY A 135 -7.87 -6.89 -1.69
N PRO A 136 -8.62 -7.98 -1.42
CA PRO A 136 -10.08 -7.92 -1.30
C PRO A 136 -10.60 -7.03 -0.15
N ARG A 137 -9.73 -6.74 0.83
CA ARG A 137 -10.03 -5.94 2.02
C ARG A 137 -9.59 -4.49 1.90
N ASN A 138 -8.87 -4.14 0.83
CA ASN A 138 -8.30 -2.83 0.68
C ASN A 138 -9.17 -1.97 -0.23
N ALA A 139 -9.36 -0.71 0.16
CA ALA A 139 -10.01 0.28 -0.67
C ALA A 139 -8.95 1.19 -1.29
N PRO A 140 -9.06 1.51 -2.60
CA PRO A 140 -8.29 2.60 -3.20
C PRO A 140 -8.74 3.96 -2.62
N SER A 141 -7.89 4.98 -2.74
CA SER A 141 -8.26 6.38 -2.49
C SER A 141 -9.35 6.85 -3.45
N ASP A 142 -10.11 7.86 -3.02
CA ASP A 142 -11.12 8.49 -3.86
C ASP A 142 -10.51 9.06 -5.15
N GLU A 143 -9.29 9.59 -5.08
CA GLU A 143 -8.57 10.08 -6.25
C GLU A 143 -8.14 8.94 -7.19
N CYS A 144 -7.69 7.81 -6.67
CA CYS A 144 -7.40 6.64 -7.50
C CYS A 144 -8.66 6.14 -8.21
N VAL A 145 -9.81 6.09 -7.53
CA VAL A 145 -11.10 5.75 -8.15
C VAL A 145 -11.47 6.76 -9.22
N ALA A 146 -11.33 8.05 -8.95
CA ALA A 146 -11.77 9.11 -9.86
C ALA A 146 -10.86 9.28 -11.09
N LYS A 147 -9.54 9.10 -10.94
CA LYS A 147 -8.55 9.49 -11.96
C LYS A 147 -7.63 8.35 -12.42
N GLN A 148 -7.58 7.24 -11.70
CA GLN A 148 -6.64 6.14 -11.93
C GLN A 148 -7.34 4.76 -11.97
N ALA A 149 -8.65 4.72 -12.23
CA ALA A 149 -9.46 3.51 -12.20
C ALA A 149 -8.93 2.40 -13.13
N GLU A 150 -8.42 2.76 -14.31
CA GLU A 150 -7.86 1.82 -15.29
C GLU A 150 -6.53 1.17 -14.84
N SER A 151 -5.94 1.67 -13.75
CA SER A 151 -4.72 1.16 -13.13
C SER A 151 -4.98 0.28 -11.90
N LEU A 152 -6.23 0.11 -11.48
CA LEU A 152 -6.57 -0.74 -10.34
C LEU A 152 -6.48 -2.23 -10.73
N TYR A 153 -5.75 -3.02 -9.94
CA TYR A 153 -5.56 -4.44 -10.17
C TYR A 153 -5.97 -5.24 -8.92
N ASN A 154 -7.09 -5.95 -9.01
CA ASN A 154 -7.61 -6.72 -7.89
C ASN A 154 -6.93 -8.09 -7.82
N VAL A 155 -6.26 -8.36 -6.71
CA VAL A 155 -5.64 -9.64 -6.41
C VAL A 155 -6.61 -10.47 -5.57
N PRO A 156 -6.98 -11.69 -5.99
CA PRO A 156 -7.88 -12.51 -5.21
C PRO A 156 -7.17 -13.13 -4.00
N ASP A 157 -7.96 -13.52 -2.99
CA ASP A 157 -7.44 -14.12 -1.74
C ASP A 157 -6.57 -15.36 -2.02
N GLU A 158 -6.86 -16.16 -3.06
CA GLU A 158 -6.05 -17.36 -3.34
C GLU A 158 -4.60 -17.04 -3.71
N VAL A 159 -4.34 -15.86 -4.27
CA VAL A 159 -2.97 -15.39 -4.56
C VAL A 159 -2.34 -14.80 -3.30
N LEU A 160 -3.10 -14.09 -2.48
CA LEU A 160 -2.60 -13.49 -1.23
C LEU A 160 -2.36 -14.52 -0.11
N ASP A 161 -3.06 -15.65 -0.15
CA ASP A 161 -2.93 -16.78 0.76
C ASP A 161 -1.96 -17.86 0.25
N ASP A 162 -1.20 -17.57 -0.81
CA ASP A 162 -0.13 -18.43 -1.30
C ASP A 162 0.94 -18.70 -0.22
N GLU A 163 1.52 -19.89 -0.26
CA GLU A 163 2.52 -20.35 0.71
C GLU A 163 3.79 -19.47 0.68
N ILE A 164 4.19 -18.96 -0.48
CA ILE A 164 5.35 -18.08 -0.63
C ILE A 164 5.14 -16.80 0.18
N ILE A 165 3.99 -16.15 0.03
CA ILE A 165 3.65 -14.93 0.77
C ILE A 165 3.54 -15.25 2.26
N THR A 166 2.86 -16.36 2.61
CA THR A 166 2.68 -16.77 4.00
C THR A 166 4.01 -17.02 4.71
N ASN A 167 5.00 -17.59 4.02
CA ASN A 167 6.32 -17.85 4.59
C ASN A 167 7.15 -16.56 4.70
N ALA A 168 7.16 -15.71 3.66
CA ALA A 168 7.80 -14.39 3.74
C ALA A 168 7.22 -13.52 4.86
N PHE A 169 5.92 -13.64 5.08
CA PHE A 169 5.21 -12.97 6.15
C PHE A 169 5.67 -13.42 7.54
N LYS A 170 5.84 -14.74 7.76
CA LYS A 170 6.37 -15.29 9.03
C LYS A 170 7.80 -14.81 9.31
N LEU A 171 8.65 -14.78 8.28
CA LEU A 171 10.03 -14.29 8.41
C LEU A 171 10.08 -12.81 8.79
N ALA A 172 9.31 -11.96 8.10
CA ALA A 172 9.27 -10.53 8.43
C ALA A 172 8.73 -10.25 9.84
N ILE A 173 7.87 -11.11 10.38
CA ILE A 173 7.44 -11.03 11.79
C ILE A 173 8.59 -11.29 12.74
N GLU A 174 9.47 -12.25 12.45
CA GLU A 174 10.63 -12.54 13.32
C GLU A 174 11.58 -11.35 13.38
N GLU A 175 11.72 -10.62 12.26
CA GLU A 175 12.58 -9.42 12.16
C GLU A 175 11.93 -8.13 12.70
N ARG A 176 10.60 -7.99 12.61
CA ARG A 176 9.88 -6.74 12.95
C ARG A 176 8.97 -6.81 14.16
N GLY A 177 8.53 -8.00 14.55
CA GLY A 177 7.59 -8.21 15.65
C GLY A 177 8.31 -8.14 17.00
N PRO A 178 7.66 -7.62 18.06
CA PRO A 178 8.20 -7.80 19.39
C PRO A 178 8.29 -9.31 19.72
N PRO A 179 9.27 -9.76 20.52
CA PRO A 179 9.44 -11.17 20.89
C PRO A 179 8.28 -11.76 21.74
N MET A 180 7.19 -11.02 21.95
CA MET A 180 6.02 -11.45 22.70
C MET A 180 4.76 -11.46 21.83
N GLY A 181 4.48 -12.63 21.24
CA GLY A 181 3.15 -13.12 20.86
C GLY A 181 2.29 -12.21 19.99
N LEU A 182 2.15 -12.56 18.70
CA LEU A 182 1.11 -12.02 17.82
C LEU A 182 -0.25 -12.09 18.51
N THR A 183 -0.78 -10.93 18.91
CA THR A 183 -2.17 -10.84 19.34
C THR A 183 -3.08 -10.96 18.11
N SER A 184 -4.32 -11.41 18.29
CA SER A 184 -5.28 -11.55 17.18
C SER A 184 -5.65 -10.23 16.49
N MET A 185 -5.28 -9.09 17.08
CA MET A 185 -5.49 -7.76 16.49
C MET A 185 -4.44 -7.49 15.40
N MET A 186 -3.21 -7.97 15.59
CA MET A 186 -2.15 -7.87 14.57
C MET A 186 -2.45 -8.74 13.35
N THR A 187 -3.13 -9.88 13.50
CA THR A 187 -3.36 -10.80 12.35
C THR A 187 -4.28 -10.20 11.27
N GLY A 188 -5.21 -9.30 11.63
CA GLY A 188 -6.10 -8.63 10.68
C GLY A 188 -5.39 -7.57 9.85
N GLU A 189 -4.79 -6.58 10.51
CA GLU A 189 -4.04 -5.49 9.85
C GLU A 189 -2.85 -6.01 9.04
N LEU A 190 -2.20 -7.06 9.54
CA LEU A 190 -1.10 -7.67 8.83
C LEU A 190 -1.55 -8.50 7.61
N ARG A 191 -2.77 -9.06 7.61
CA ARG A 191 -3.35 -9.71 6.42
C ARG A 191 -3.56 -8.68 5.31
N ASP A 192 -3.99 -7.48 5.64
CA ASP A 192 -4.19 -6.38 4.69
C ASP A 192 -2.88 -5.87 4.09
N CYS A 193 -1.75 -6.10 4.78
CA CYS A 193 -0.41 -5.77 4.28
C CYS A 193 0.12 -6.78 3.25
N ARG A 194 -0.46 -7.98 3.11
CA ARG A 194 0.06 -9.04 2.23
C ARG A 194 0.16 -8.62 0.77
N ARG A 195 -0.74 -7.76 0.30
CA ARG A 195 -0.66 -7.19 -1.06
C ARG A 195 0.64 -6.42 -1.30
N ASN A 196 1.24 -5.82 -0.26
CA ASN A 196 2.45 -5.03 -0.42
C ASN A 196 3.64 -5.93 -0.76
N TYR A 197 3.60 -7.22 -0.42
CA TYR A 197 4.61 -8.19 -0.87
C TYR A 197 4.69 -8.22 -2.40
N LEU A 198 3.53 -8.26 -3.08
CA LEU A 198 3.46 -8.26 -4.54
C LEU A 198 3.95 -6.95 -5.17
N GLN A 199 3.86 -5.83 -4.45
CA GLN A 199 4.36 -4.55 -4.96
C GLN A 199 5.89 -4.55 -5.05
N VAL A 200 6.57 -5.24 -4.14
CA VAL A 200 8.02 -5.07 -3.93
C VAL A 200 8.87 -6.28 -4.32
N ILE A 201 8.33 -7.50 -4.25
CA ILE A 201 9.14 -8.73 -4.32
C ILE A 201 9.88 -8.92 -5.65
N ARG A 202 9.41 -8.31 -6.74
CA ARG A 202 10.08 -8.33 -8.06
C ARG A 202 10.41 -6.94 -8.60
N ALA A 203 10.31 -5.91 -7.78
CA ALA A 203 10.69 -4.57 -8.19
C ALA A 203 12.22 -4.49 -8.38
N GLU A 204 12.67 -3.87 -9.47
CA GLU A 204 14.09 -3.58 -9.71
C GLU A 204 14.58 -2.44 -8.81
N GLY A 205 13.68 -1.53 -8.42
CA GLY A 205 13.92 -0.51 -7.41
C GLY A 205 12.65 -0.24 -6.59
N CYS A 206 12.82 0.08 -5.31
CA CYS A 206 11.72 0.41 -4.40
C CYS A 206 11.93 1.81 -3.83
N PHE A 207 10.96 2.70 -4.06
CA PHE A 207 11.00 4.09 -3.62
C PHE A 207 9.92 4.31 -2.56
N CYS A 208 10.37 4.62 -1.35
CA CYS A 208 9.55 4.81 -0.18
C CYS A 208 9.46 6.29 0.17
N VAL A 209 8.26 6.81 0.44
CA VAL A 209 8.08 8.10 1.13
C VAL A 209 7.33 7.86 2.42
N ALA A 210 8.03 7.89 3.54
CA ALA A 210 7.50 7.46 4.82
C ALA A 210 8.25 8.10 5.99
N TYR A 211 7.76 7.81 7.21
CA TYR A 211 8.42 8.19 8.45
C TYR A 211 9.24 7.02 9.01
N ARG A 212 10.32 7.36 9.73
CA ARG A 212 11.12 6.40 10.50
C ARG A 212 10.56 6.23 11.92
N LEU A 213 10.72 5.04 12.48
CA LEU A 213 10.34 4.66 13.84
C LEU A 213 11.36 5.17 14.85
N ARG A 214 10.89 5.67 16.00
CA ARG A 214 11.76 6.06 17.12
C ARG A 214 12.66 4.89 17.54
N PRO A 215 14.00 5.07 17.55
CA PRO A 215 14.92 4.00 17.94
C PRO A 215 14.65 3.47 19.35
N SER A 216 14.55 2.16 19.45
CA SER A 216 14.43 1.36 20.68
C SER A 216 15.11 0.01 20.46
N PRO A 217 15.40 -0.77 21.52
CA PRO A 217 15.94 -2.12 21.37
C PRO A 217 15.06 -3.08 20.55
N GLU A 218 13.77 -2.77 20.40
CA GLU A 218 12.78 -3.56 19.66
C GLU A 218 12.51 -3.00 18.26
N THR A 219 13.18 -1.91 17.87
CA THR A 219 12.99 -1.31 16.55
C THR A 219 13.63 -2.19 15.50
N PRO A 220 12.91 -2.57 14.42
CA PRO A 220 13.49 -3.34 13.33
C PRO A 220 14.63 -2.57 12.67
N LYS A 221 15.59 -3.30 12.09
CA LYS A 221 16.69 -2.70 11.32
C LYS A 221 16.17 -1.79 10.21
N VAL A 222 15.20 -2.27 9.44
CA VAL A 222 14.45 -1.46 8.48
C VAL A 222 13.40 -0.65 9.25
N ASP A 223 13.83 0.46 9.83
CA ASP A 223 13.07 1.27 10.79
C ASP A 223 11.98 2.16 10.15
N ILE A 224 11.38 1.76 9.03
CA ILE A 224 10.23 2.44 8.43
C ILE A 224 8.94 2.02 9.15
N GLY A 225 8.03 2.96 9.42
CA GLY A 225 6.75 2.67 10.06
C GLY A 225 5.63 2.20 9.12
N GLY A 226 4.54 1.70 9.72
CA GLY A 226 3.31 1.33 9.02
C GLY A 226 3.44 0.18 8.01
N GLY A 227 2.47 0.07 7.11
CA GLY A 227 2.45 -0.93 6.02
C GLY A 227 3.63 -0.81 5.05
N THR A 228 4.17 0.41 4.88
CA THR A 228 5.38 0.67 4.09
C THR A 228 6.59 -0.04 4.68
N GLY A 229 6.72 -0.08 6.00
CA GLY A 229 7.81 -0.78 6.67
C GLY A 229 7.81 -2.29 6.42
N TRP A 230 6.64 -2.92 6.39
CA TRP A 230 6.50 -4.33 6.03
C TRP A 230 6.93 -4.61 4.59
N ALA A 231 6.52 -3.75 3.66
CA ALA A 231 6.90 -3.85 2.26
C ALA A 231 8.42 -3.65 2.08
N ALA A 232 9.00 -2.65 2.74
CA ALA A 232 10.44 -2.41 2.71
C ALA A 232 11.23 -3.60 3.27
N GLN A 233 10.74 -4.22 4.35
CA GLN A 233 11.36 -5.43 4.90
C GLN A 233 11.34 -6.58 3.89
N TRP A 234 10.19 -6.90 3.29
CA TRP A 234 10.12 -7.95 2.26
C TRP A 234 11.00 -7.67 1.04
N TYR A 235 11.22 -6.41 0.70
CA TYR A 235 12.16 -6.04 -0.35
C TYR A 235 13.60 -6.37 0.07
N VAL A 236 14.02 -5.96 1.27
CA VAL A 236 15.37 -6.22 1.79
C VAL A 236 15.63 -7.72 1.97
N ASP A 237 14.65 -8.48 2.44
CA ASP A 237 14.76 -9.92 2.71
C ASP A 237 15.03 -10.76 1.45
N ARG A 238 14.93 -10.17 0.24
CA ARG A 238 15.35 -10.81 -1.01
C ARG A 238 16.87 -10.97 -1.12
N PHE A 239 17.60 -10.05 -0.53
CA PHE A 239 19.04 -9.88 -0.72
C PHE A 239 19.82 -10.47 0.46
N GLU A 240 21.06 -10.88 0.23
CA GLU A 240 21.94 -11.32 1.32
C GLU A 240 22.10 -10.22 2.39
N PRO A 241 22.24 -10.58 3.68
CA PRO A 241 22.48 -11.94 4.20
C PRO A 241 21.22 -12.78 4.45
N THR A 242 20.03 -12.21 4.33
CA THR A 242 18.76 -12.91 4.65
C THR A 242 18.27 -13.75 3.46
N GLY A 243 18.30 -13.16 2.27
CA GLY A 243 17.87 -13.80 1.03
C GLY A 243 19.03 -14.41 0.23
N SER A 244 18.79 -14.61 -1.07
CA SER A 244 19.74 -15.24 -1.99
C SER A 244 20.17 -14.33 -3.14
N GLU A 245 19.62 -13.13 -3.25
CA GLU A 245 20.02 -12.14 -4.26
C GLU A 245 21.24 -11.34 -3.81
N ASP A 246 22.06 -10.88 -4.77
CA ASP A 246 23.27 -10.08 -4.51
C ASP A 246 22.93 -8.78 -3.76
N PRO A 247 23.58 -8.47 -2.62
CA PRO A 247 23.30 -7.27 -1.84
C PRO A 247 23.48 -5.97 -2.64
N GLU A 248 24.34 -5.92 -3.66
CA GLU A 248 24.50 -4.76 -4.54
C GLU A 248 23.27 -4.50 -5.44
N GLY A 249 22.42 -5.51 -5.62
CA GLY A 249 21.13 -5.39 -6.30
C GLY A 249 20.03 -4.76 -5.44
N CYS A 250 20.29 -4.49 -4.16
CA CYS A 250 19.29 -3.90 -3.27
C CYS A 250 19.15 -2.39 -3.54
N HIS A 251 18.14 -2.04 -4.33
CA HIS A 251 17.83 -0.65 -4.69
C HIS A 251 16.60 -0.13 -3.94
N LEU A 252 16.68 -0.14 -2.60
CA LEU A 252 15.68 0.44 -1.71
C LEU A 252 16.07 1.88 -1.34
N TYR A 253 15.21 2.83 -1.68
CA TYR A 253 15.38 4.24 -1.40
C TYR A 253 14.26 4.75 -0.49
N LEU A 254 14.61 5.57 0.49
CA LEU A 254 13.69 6.21 1.42
C LEU A 254 13.85 7.73 1.33
N TRP A 255 12.76 8.44 1.08
CA TRP A 255 12.60 9.82 1.49
C TRP A 255 12.00 9.83 2.89
N ASP A 256 12.80 10.21 3.87
CA ASP A 256 12.37 10.33 5.26
C ASP A 256 11.51 11.59 5.42
N ASP A 257 10.20 11.42 5.24
CA ASP A 257 9.23 12.51 5.28
C ASP A 257 9.13 13.10 6.69
N GLY A 258 9.39 12.31 7.74
CA GLY A 258 9.16 12.72 9.13
C GLY A 258 7.71 13.08 9.46
N ASP A 259 6.77 12.82 8.54
CA ASP A 259 5.34 13.07 8.69
C ASP A 259 4.53 11.75 8.65
N PRO A 260 3.47 11.63 9.48
CA PRO A 260 3.01 12.61 10.46
C PRO A 260 3.99 12.75 11.64
N ASN A 261 4.17 13.96 12.16
CA ASN A 261 4.98 14.20 13.35
C ASN A 261 4.21 13.79 14.63
N TRP A 262 4.41 12.54 15.08
CA TRP A 262 3.86 11.99 16.32
C TRP A 262 4.97 11.38 17.18
N ASP A 263 4.67 11.06 18.44
CA ASP A 263 5.66 10.63 19.43
C ASP A 263 6.45 9.35 19.08
N GLY A 264 6.03 8.52 18.13
CA GLY A 264 6.81 7.36 17.68
C GLY A 264 7.56 7.58 16.38
N CYS A 265 7.50 8.78 15.81
CA CYS A 265 8.32 9.17 14.67
C CYS A 265 9.74 9.56 15.13
N HIS A 266 10.74 9.10 14.37
CA HIS A 266 12.12 9.53 14.47
C HIS A 266 12.42 10.57 13.40
N ILE A 267 12.95 11.72 13.81
CA ILE A 267 13.53 12.70 12.90
C ILE A 267 15.05 12.54 13.00
N ASP A 268 15.64 11.81 12.06
CA ASP A 268 17.09 11.66 11.97
C ASP A 268 17.67 12.82 11.14
N PRO A 269 18.52 13.70 11.70
CA PRO A 269 19.11 14.81 10.96
C PRO A 269 19.88 14.40 9.69
N ALA A 270 20.36 13.15 9.62
CA ALA A 270 21.08 12.65 8.45
C ALA A 270 20.15 12.35 7.26
N THR A 271 18.95 11.81 7.52
CA THR A 271 18.02 11.32 6.49
C THR A 271 16.81 12.23 6.29
N HIS A 272 16.42 13.03 7.29
CA HIS A 272 15.20 13.83 7.26
C HIS A 272 15.14 14.75 6.04
N ARG A 273 14.05 14.64 5.27
CA ARG A 273 13.82 15.35 4.00
C ARG A 273 14.92 15.12 2.96
N ARG A 274 15.48 13.91 2.94
CA ARG A 274 16.51 13.51 1.98
C ARG A 274 16.26 12.09 1.51
N TRP A 275 16.66 11.83 0.26
CA TRP A 275 16.74 10.48 -0.23
C TRP A 275 17.94 9.78 0.40
N SER A 276 17.70 8.59 0.93
CA SER A 276 18.70 7.69 1.49
C SER A 276 18.52 6.31 0.88
N ARG A 277 19.61 5.57 0.68
CA ARG A 277 19.56 4.17 0.22
C ARG A 277 19.78 3.22 1.39
N TRP A 278 19.10 2.08 1.37
CA TRP A 278 19.42 1.00 2.30
C TRP A 278 20.75 0.35 1.90
N HIS A 279 21.62 0.07 2.86
CA HIS A 279 22.89 -0.62 2.63
C HIS A 279 22.89 -1.97 3.37
N PRO A 280 22.52 -3.08 2.69
CA PRO A 280 22.36 -4.39 3.32
C PRO A 280 23.57 -4.85 4.13
N PRO A 281 24.83 -4.71 3.68
CA PRO A 281 25.99 -5.15 4.46
C PRO A 281 26.15 -4.47 5.82
N SER A 282 25.58 -3.28 6.01
CA SER A 282 25.68 -2.52 7.26
C SER A 282 24.36 -2.35 8.01
N ASP A 283 23.25 -2.83 7.45
CA ASP A 283 21.89 -2.63 7.97
C ASP A 283 21.59 -1.17 8.33
N LYS A 284 21.90 -0.24 7.43
CA LYS A 284 21.75 1.21 7.67
C LYS A 284 21.23 1.95 6.45
N TRP A 285 20.55 3.05 6.73
CA TRP A 285 20.29 4.09 5.76
C TRP A 285 21.55 4.93 5.52
N VAL A 286 21.90 5.08 4.25
CA VAL A 286 23.01 5.93 3.81
C VAL A 286 22.41 7.07 2.97
N PRO A 287 22.48 8.33 3.44
CA PRO A 287 22.04 9.47 2.66
C PRO A 287 22.74 9.52 1.31
N LEU A 288 22.01 9.81 0.24
CA LEU A 288 22.63 10.01 -1.07
C LEU A 288 23.54 11.24 -1.01
N SER A 289 24.76 11.09 -1.53
CA SER A 289 25.74 12.19 -1.53
C SER A 289 25.33 13.27 -2.53
N ALA A 290 25.84 14.50 -2.34
CA ALA A 290 25.68 15.56 -3.34
C ALA A 290 26.21 15.08 -4.71
N GLY A 291 25.33 15.03 -5.72
CA GLY A 291 25.64 14.54 -7.06
C GLY A 291 25.35 13.05 -7.31
N GLU A 292 25.06 12.26 -6.27
CA GLU A 292 24.50 10.92 -6.44
C GLU A 292 23.04 11.04 -6.90
N GLN A 293 22.72 10.40 -8.03
CA GLN A 293 21.38 10.43 -8.61
C GLN A 293 20.66 9.13 -8.32
N LEU A 294 19.36 9.24 -8.05
CA LEU A 294 18.46 8.10 -8.07
C LEU A 294 18.46 7.48 -9.48
N PRO A 295 18.25 6.15 -9.59
CA PRO A 295 18.20 5.52 -10.89
C PRO A 295 17.05 6.11 -11.71
N GLN A 296 17.29 6.30 -13.00
CA GLN A 296 16.27 6.80 -13.91
C GLN A 296 15.13 5.77 -13.97
N LEU A 297 13.91 6.18 -13.65
CA LEU A 297 12.77 5.26 -13.68
C LEU A 297 12.54 4.65 -15.07
N SER A 298 12.93 5.35 -16.13
CA SER A 298 12.90 4.85 -17.52
C SER A 298 13.86 3.70 -17.81
N SER A 299 14.91 3.52 -17.00
CA SER A 299 15.81 2.35 -17.12
C SER A 299 15.30 1.12 -16.37
N LEU A 300 14.28 1.27 -15.52
CA LEU A 300 13.69 0.18 -14.76
C LEU A 300 12.51 -0.41 -15.54
N ARG A 301 12.42 -1.74 -15.63
CA ARG A 301 11.25 -2.40 -16.21
C ARG A 301 10.07 -2.37 -15.25
N HIS A 302 10.33 -2.66 -13.98
CA HIS A 302 9.32 -2.68 -12.92
C HIS A 302 9.92 -2.05 -11.67
N TYR A 303 9.20 -1.15 -11.03
CA TYR A 303 9.64 -0.52 -9.79
C TYR A 303 8.43 -0.30 -8.87
N ALA A 304 8.71 -0.18 -7.58
CA ALA A 304 7.69 0.02 -6.56
C ALA A 304 7.70 1.47 -6.06
N GLY A 305 6.52 2.06 -5.92
CA GLY A 305 6.32 3.35 -5.25
C GLY A 305 5.33 3.16 -4.12
N ILE A 306 5.83 3.23 -2.89
CA ILE A 306 5.07 2.92 -1.68
C ILE A 306 5.26 4.02 -0.64
N GLY A 307 4.29 4.23 0.24
CA GLY A 307 4.52 5.19 1.31
C GLY A 307 3.36 5.44 2.27
N SER A 308 3.52 6.50 3.05
CA SER A 308 2.58 6.93 4.07
C SER A 308 1.26 7.41 3.45
N THR A 309 0.16 7.15 4.16
CA THR A 309 -1.16 7.71 3.83
C THR A 309 -1.28 9.20 4.11
N ARG A 310 -0.37 9.72 4.95
CA ARG A 310 -0.21 11.15 5.20
C ARG A 310 1.12 11.58 4.62
N LEU A 311 1.03 12.41 3.59
CA LEU A 311 2.16 12.89 2.84
C LEU A 311 2.31 14.39 3.08
N SER A 312 3.52 14.83 3.38
CA SER A 312 3.82 16.26 3.45
C SER A 312 3.95 16.88 2.05
N ALA A 313 3.95 18.22 1.98
CA ALA A 313 4.24 18.93 0.73
C ALA A 313 5.65 18.62 0.18
N ASP A 314 6.64 18.34 1.03
CA ASP A 314 7.99 18.02 0.57
C ASP A 314 8.10 16.57 0.11
N GLY A 315 7.36 15.64 0.74
CA GLY A 315 7.19 14.28 0.26
C GLY A 315 6.52 14.24 -1.12
N GLU A 316 5.48 15.05 -1.35
CA GLU A 316 4.86 15.19 -2.68
C GLU A 316 5.84 15.68 -3.76
N LYS A 317 6.68 16.66 -3.42
CA LYS A 317 7.74 17.17 -4.32
C LYS A 317 8.80 16.11 -4.56
N ALA A 318 9.21 15.37 -3.53
CA ALA A 318 10.18 14.29 -3.66
C ALA A 318 9.69 13.21 -4.62
N ILE A 319 8.42 12.79 -4.51
CA ILE A 319 7.80 11.87 -5.47
C ILE A 319 7.83 12.46 -6.88
N ALA A 320 7.35 13.70 -7.06
CA ALA A 320 7.29 14.33 -8.38
C ALA A 320 8.69 14.42 -9.04
N SER A 321 9.73 14.70 -8.25
CA SER A 321 11.11 14.86 -8.74
C SER A 321 11.68 13.59 -9.39
N LEU A 322 11.20 12.39 -9.00
CA LEU A 322 11.58 11.12 -9.62
C LEU A 322 11.17 11.03 -11.09
N TYR A 323 10.11 11.76 -11.48
CA TYR A 323 9.49 11.69 -12.80
C TYR A 323 9.85 12.87 -13.69
N CYS A 324 10.32 13.98 -13.11
CA CYS A 324 10.63 15.21 -13.86
C CYS A 324 12.05 15.25 -14.45
N ASN A 325 12.94 14.30 -14.10
CA ASN A 325 14.37 14.39 -14.43
C ASN A 325 14.85 13.32 -15.41
N PRO A 326 15.23 13.69 -16.65
CA PRO A 326 16.11 12.86 -17.47
C PRO A 326 17.58 12.91 -17.02
N SER A 327 18.01 13.87 -16.18
CA SER A 327 19.44 14.05 -15.80
C SER A 327 19.73 14.96 -14.59
N SER A 328 18.77 15.45 -13.81
CA SER A 328 19.07 16.54 -12.87
C SER A 328 19.77 16.10 -11.61
N VAL A 329 20.90 16.74 -11.37
CA VAL A 329 21.59 16.86 -10.08
C VAL A 329 20.59 17.33 -9.03
N VAL A 330 20.51 16.60 -7.91
CA VAL A 330 19.72 17.00 -6.74
C VAL A 330 20.44 18.18 -6.07
N ASP A 331 20.12 19.40 -6.47
CA ASP A 331 20.36 20.59 -5.64
C ASP A 331 19.06 20.90 -4.90
N ILE A 332 18.96 20.38 -3.68
CA ILE A 332 17.97 20.81 -2.69
C ILE A 332 18.77 21.40 -1.53
N THR A 333 19.03 22.71 -1.62
CA THR A 333 19.45 23.54 -0.48
C THR A 333 18.25 24.17 0.19
#